data_AF-A0A2U1K0M5-F1
#
_entry.id   AF-A0A2U1K0M5-F1
#
_cell.length_a   1.000
_cell.length_b   1.000
_cell.length_c   1.000
_cell.angle_alpha   90.00
_cell.angle_beta   90.00
_cell.angle_gamma   90.00
#
_symmetry.space_group_name_H-M   'P 1'
#
loop_
_entity.id
_entity.type
_entity.pdbx_description
1 polymer ?
#
loop_
_entity_poly.entity_id
_entity_poly.type
_entity_poly.pdbx_seq_one_letter_code
_entity_poly.pdbx_strand_id
1 'polypeptide(L)'
;MGKPMKFFYIVASIMIFHIVFLSETAEAGFQSHEKTIEVQLVRSYLDGEKSVEVVNMTVESMENLLEIFEGWQLIEQNGKQFTFHKEIQDISPLLKTNGYFGLSEDGILTIYEGKPKEDNAIQSFYQLNIDKLESKMANELKAGIPIKSKKNYLSWINELKRFEK
;
A
#
# COMPACT_ATOMS: atom_id res chain seq x y z
N MET A 1 -22.60 -8.63 66.98
CA MET A 1 -23.44 -8.29 65.80
C MET A 1 -23.52 -9.52 64.91
N GLY A 2 -24.57 -10.33 64.86
CA GLY A 2 -26.01 -10.12 65.06
C GLY A 2 -26.68 -10.79 63.86
N LYS A 3 -26.84 -12.11 63.93
CA LYS A 3 -27.34 -13.00 62.86
C LYS A 3 -28.89 -12.89 62.71
N PRO A 4 -29.51 -13.57 61.72
CA PRO A 4 -30.43 -13.03 60.72
C PRO A 4 -31.92 -13.09 61.09
N MET A 5 -32.78 -12.44 60.30
CA MET A 5 -34.23 -12.62 60.37
C MET A 5 -34.86 -12.72 58.96
N LYS A 6 -35.40 -13.91 58.65
CA LYS A 6 -36.41 -14.14 57.60
C LYS A 6 -37.78 -13.86 58.21
N PHE A 7 -38.81 -13.48 57.44
CA PHE A 7 -40.20 -13.99 57.48
C PHE A 7 -41.16 -13.24 56.52
N PHE A 8 -41.89 -14.02 55.69
CA PHE A 8 -43.29 -13.88 55.16
C PHE A 8 -43.75 -12.62 54.39
N TYR A 9 -44.53 -12.63 53.29
CA TYR A 9 -45.65 -13.45 52.75
C TYR A 9 -45.51 -13.58 51.20
N ILE A 10 -45.80 -14.68 50.46
CA ILE A 10 -47.02 -15.47 50.16
C ILE A 10 -48.06 -14.76 49.24
N VAL A 11 -48.24 -15.36 48.02
CA VAL A 11 -49.25 -15.27 46.92
C VAL A 11 -49.64 -13.89 46.34
N ALA A 12 -49.87 -13.71 45.04
CA ALA A 12 -50.52 -14.56 44.04
C ALA A 12 -49.83 -14.41 42.65
N SER A 13 -49.48 -15.50 41.98
CA SER A 13 -50.30 -16.12 40.92
C SER A 13 -50.80 -15.12 39.86
N ILE A 14 -50.20 -15.19 38.68
CA ILE A 14 -50.84 -15.50 37.38
C ILE A 14 -49.66 -15.49 36.38
N MET A 15 -49.10 -16.67 36.09
CA MET A 15 -49.35 -17.37 34.82
C MET A 15 -49.09 -16.46 33.62
N ILE A 16 -48.05 -16.75 32.83
CA ILE A 16 -48.19 -17.13 31.41
C ILE A 16 -46.81 -17.26 30.76
N PHE A 17 -46.57 -18.47 30.26
CA PHE A 17 -45.74 -18.81 29.10
C PHE A 17 -44.22 -18.74 29.21
N HIS A 18 -43.63 -19.94 29.35
CA HIS A 18 -42.65 -20.49 28.41
C HIS A 18 -41.92 -19.46 27.54
N ILE A 19 -40.90 -18.80 28.08
CA ILE A 19 -39.84 -18.27 27.23
C ILE A 19 -38.95 -19.45 26.90
N VAL A 20 -39.27 -20.06 25.77
CA VAL A 20 -38.35 -20.89 25.00
C VAL A 20 -37.06 -20.09 24.85
N PHE A 21 -36.01 -20.55 25.52
CA PHE A 21 -34.65 -20.08 25.30
C PHE A 21 -34.22 -20.60 23.93
N LEU A 22 -34.57 -19.86 22.87
CA LEU A 22 -34.00 -20.07 21.54
C LEU A 22 -32.84 -19.10 21.40
N SER A 23 -31.64 -19.68 21.29
CA SER A 23 -30.38 -19.02 21.02
C SER A 23 -30.48 -18.09 19.81
N GLU A 24 -30.15 -16.82 20.00
CA GLU A 24 -29.75 -15.96 18.90
C GLU A 24 -28.23 -15.80 19.00
N THR A 25 -27.51 -16.77 18.41
CA THR A 25 -26.15 -16.53 17.96
C THR A 25 -26.26 -15.47 16.87
N ALA A 26 -25.92 -14.23 17.19
CA ALA A 26 -25.79 -13.17 16.21
C ALA A 26 -24.62 -13.49 15.29
N GLU A 27 -24.88 -14.28 14.24
CA GLU A 27 -24.07 -14.25 13.03
C GLU A 27 -24.36 -12.90 12.37
N ALA A 28 -23.36 -12.02 12.36
CA ALA A 28 -23.40 -10.77 11.60
C ALA A 28 -23.38 -11.12 10.10
N GLY A 29 -24.55 -11.51 9.58
CA GLY A 29 -24.78 -11.70 8.16
C GLY A 29 -24.72 -10.36 7.45
N PHE A 30 -23.88 -10.29 6.41
CA PHE A 30 -23.86 -9.18 5.45
C PHE A 30 -25.22 -9.13 4.75
N GLN A 31 -26.12 -8.24 5.17
CA GLN A 31 -27.43 -8.09 4.51
C GLN A 31 -27.27 -7.44 3.13
N SER A 32 -27.94 -8.03 2.15
CA SER A 32 -27.93 -7.69 0.72
C SER A 32 -28.61 -6.35 0.40
N HIS A 33 -27.96 -5.26 0.78
CA HIS A 33 -28.23 -3.93 0.24
C HIS A 33 -26.93 -3.39 -0.34
N GLU A 34 -26.97 -2.99 -1.62
CA GLU A 34 -25.92 -2.25 -2.30
C GLU A 34 -25.30 -1.20 -1.35
N LYS A 35 -24.03 -1.39 -1.02
CA LYS A 35 -23.32 -0.54 -0.07
C LYS A 35 -22.28 0.26 -0.82
N THR A 36 -22.39 1.59 -0.77
CA THR A 36 -21.32 2.47 -1.22
C THR A 36 -20.17 2.41 -0.22
N ILE A 37 -18.99 2.09 -0.72
CA ILE A 37 -17.74 1.98 0.02
C ILE A 37 -16.67 2.83 -0.65
N GLU A 38 -15.69 3.23 0.15
CA GLU A 38 -14.47 3.86 -0.34
C GLU A 38 -13.39 2.77 -0.47
N VAL A 39 -12.73 2.73 -1.62
CA VAL A 39 -11.64 1.79 -1.90
C VAL A 39 -10.38 2.58 -2.22
N GLN A 40 -9.32 2.36 -1.45
CA GLN A 40 -8.00 2.90 -1.68
C GLN A 40 -7.14 1.83 -2.37
N LEU A 41 -6.66 2.13 -3.57
CA LEU A 41 -5.78 1.28 -4.35
C LEU A 41 -4.35 1.79 -4.25
N VAL A 42 -3.49 1.00 -3.62
CA VAL A 42 -2.07 1.30 -3.43
C VAL A 42 -1.26 0.42 -4.38
N ARG A 43 -0.47 1.05 -5.26
CA ARG A 43 0.45 0.36 -6.18
C ARG A 43 1.88 0.65 -5.75
N SER A 44 2.66 -0.38 -5.46
CA SER A 44 4.10 -0.25 -5.25
C SER A 44 4.84 -0.58 -6.55
N TYR A 45 5.84 0.21 -6.91
CA TYR A 45 6.68 -0.03 -8.09
C TYR A 45 8.12 -0.43 -7.69
N LEU A 46 8.87 -1.00 -8.64
CA LEU A 46 10.23 -1.52 -8.40
C LEU A 46 11.26 -0.44 -8.03
N ASP A 47 10.97 0.81 -8.39
CA ASP A 47 11.76 1.99 -8.04
C ASP A 47 11.45 2.54 -6.66
N GLY A 48 10.45 2.00 -5.95
CA GLY A 48 10.05 2.43 -4.61
C GLY A 48 8.98 3.50 -4.59
N GLU A 49 8.56 4.02 -5.75
CA GLU A 49 7.38 4.89 -5.84
C GLU A 49 6.12 4.12 -5.42
N LYS A 50 5.18 4.84 -4.79
CA LYS A 50 3.84 4.36 -4.51
C LYS A 50 2.81 5.28 -5.15
N SER A 51 1.89 4.70 -5.92
CA SER A 51 0.70 5.39 -6.42
C SER A 51 -0.50 5.03 -5.55
N VAL A 52 -1.29 6.04 -5.17
CA VAL A 52 -2.52 5.88 -4.41
C VAL A 52 -3.67 6.44 -5.23
N GLU A 53 -4.73 5.66 -5.36
CA GLU A 53 -5.98 6.05 -6.00
C GLU A 53 -7.13 5.75 -5.06
N VAL A 54 -8.07 6.67 -4.92
CA VAL A 54 -9.26 6.49 -4.08
C VAL A 54 -10.49 6.50 -4.97
N VAL A 55 -11.28 5.43 -4.91
CA VAL A 55 -12.51 5.27 -5.69
C VAL A 55 -13.68 5.01 -4.75
N ASN A 56 -14.80 5.68 -5.01
CA ASN A 56 -16.06 5.36 -4.35
C ASN A 56 -16.87 4.47 -5.28
N MET A 57 -17.31 3.32 -4.78
CA MET A 57 -18.08 2.38 -5.58
C MET A 57 -19.16 1.69 -4.75
N THR A 58 -20.22 1.30 -5.45
CA THR A 58 -21.29 0.49 -4.88
C THR A 58 -20.97 -0.98 -5.12
N VAL A 59 -20.97 -1.77 -4.06
CA VAL A 59 -20.78 -3.22 -4.13
C VAL A 59 -21.99 -3.94 -3.57
N GLU A 60 -22.34 -5.07 -4.20
CA GLU A 60 -23.45 -5.93 -3.80
C GLU A 60 -23.06 -6.80 -2.59
N SER A 61 -21.80 -7.22 -2.54
CA SER A 61 -21.26 -8.09 -1.49
C SER A 61 -19.75 -7.93 -1.34
N MET A 62 -19.22 -8.45 -0.23
CA MET A 62 -17.77 -8.57 -0.05
C MET A 62 -17.13 -9.48 -1.11
N GLU A 63 -17.80 -10.56 -1.49
CA GLU A 63 -17.30 -11.50 -2.49
C GLU A 63 -17.15 -10.81 -3.85
N ASN A 64 -18.15 -10.02 -4.24
CA ASN A 64 -18.08 -9.19 -5.44
C ASN A 64 -16.94 -8.16 -5.38
N LEU A 65 -16.70 -7.53 -4.23
CA LEU A 65 -15.56 -6.62 -4.06
C LEU A 65 -14.21 -7.33 -4.28
N LEU A 66 -14.04 -8.55 -3.73
CA LEU A 66 -12.81 -9.33 -3.88
C LEU A 66 -12.62 -9.83 -5.32
N GLU A 67 -13.70 -10.15 -6.04
CA GLU A 67 -13.67 -10.53 -7.45
C GLU A 67 -13.23 -9.35 -8.35
N ILE A 68 -13.78 -8.15 -8.10
CA ILE A 68 -13.40 -6.94 -8.86
C ILE A 68 -11.91 -6.63 -8.72
N PHE A 69 -11.35 -6.86 -7.53
CA PHE A 69 -9.93 -6.64 -7.24
C PHE A 69 -9.13 -7.95 -7.17
N GLU A 70 -9.49 -8.94 -7.99
CA GLU A 70 -8.71 -10.17 -8.10
C GLU A 70 -7.23 -9.87 -8.42
N GLY A 71 -6.33 -10.55 -7.70
CA GLY A 71 -4.89 -10.33 -7.80
C GLY A 71 -4.38 -9.06 -7.11
N TRP A 72 -5.23 -8.37 -6.35
CA TRP A 72 -4.82 -7.39 -5.36
C TRP A 72 -4.89 -8.00 -3.95
N GLN A 73 -4.07 -7.49 -3.04
CA GLN A 73 -4.06 -7.90 -1.65
C GLN A 73 -4.88 -6.91 -0.82
N LEU A 74 -5.94 -7.36 -0.15
CA LEU A 74 -6.62 -6.55 0.85
C LEU A 74 -5.71 -6.41 2.08
N ILE A 75 -5.22 -5.21 2.35
CA ILE A 75 -4.26 -4.93 3.44
C ILE A 75 -4.88 -4.20 4.62
N GLU A 76 -6.01 -3.51 4.42
CA GLU A 76 -6.73 -2.84 5.49
C GLU A 76 -8.23 -2.82 5.19
N GLN A 77 -9.05 -2.98 6.24
CA GLN A 77 -10.49 -2.82 6.18
C GLN A 77 -10.95 -2.10 7.44
N ASN A 78 -11.59 -0.95 7.27
CA ASN A 78 -12.24 -0.23 8.36
C ASN A 78 -13.65 0.19 7.95
N GLY A 79 -14.67 -0.59 8.32
CA GLY A 79 -16.11 -0.27 8.25
C GLY A 79 -16.69 0.12 6.87
N LYS A 80 -16.22 1.23 6.32
CA LYS A 80 -16.57 1.83 5.02
C LYS A 80 -15.37 2.02 4.06
N GLN A 81 -14.14 1.84 4.52
CA GLN A 81 -12.92 1.98 3.73
C GLN A 81 -12.19 0.64 3.60
N PHE A 82 -11.74 0.33 2.38
CA PHE A 82 -10.97 -0.85 2.05
C PHE A 82 -9.68 -0.43 1.35
N THR A 83 -8.54 -0.93 1.79
CA THR A 83 -7.25 -0.65 1.16
C THR A 83 -6.74 -1.91 0.48
N PHE A 84 -6.66 -1.87 -0.84
CA PHE A 84 -6.04 -2.92 -1.64
C PHE A 84 -4.66 -2.49 -2.07
N HIS A 85 -3.72 -3.43 -2.06
CA HIS A 85 -2.35 -3.23 -2.45
C HIS A 85 -1.95 -4.17 -3.59
N LYS A 86 -1.13 -3.67 -4.51
CA LYS A 86 -0.57 -4.47 -5.59
C LYS A 86 0.87 -4.07 -5.87
N GLU A 87 1.73 -5.08 -5.91
CA GLU A 87 3.09 -4.94 -6.42
C GLU A 87 3.06 -4.91 -7.95
N ILE A 88 3.57 -3.84 -8.53
CA ILE A 88 3.71 -3.66 -9.96
C ILE A 88 5.13 -4.03 -10.33
N GLN A 89 5.27 -5.07 -11.14
CA GLN A 89 6.57 -5.54 -11.63
C GLN A 89 7.14 -4.64 -12.74
N ASP A 90 7.07 -3.32 -12.58
CA ASP A 90 7.57 -2.30 -13.49
C ASP A 90 8.04 -1.09 -12.68
N ILE A 91 8.71 -0.15 -13.35
CA ILE A 91 9.01 1.16 -12.78
C ILE A 91 7.81 2.10 -12.93
N SER A 92 7.74 3.08 -12.05
CA SER A 92 6.69 4.10 -12.05
C SER A 92 6.55 4.85 -13.38
N PRO A 93 5.35 5.36 -13.72
CA PRO A 93 5.16 6.27 -14.85
C PRO A 93 6.02 7.54 -14.76
N LEU A 94 6.26 8.05 -13.55
CA LEU A 94 7.13 9.22 -13.31
C LEU A 94 8.53 8.96 -13.87
N LEU A 95 9.15 7.86 -13.45
CA LEU A 95 10.49 7.50 -13.91
C LEU A 95 10.56 7.28 -15.42
N LYS A 96 9.56 6.62 -16.02
CA LYS A 96 9.54 6.37 -17.48
C LYS A 96 9.44 7.65 -18.29
N THR A 97 8.73 8.64 -17.76
CA THR A 97 8.43 9.88 -18.47
C THR A 97 9.59 10.85 -18.39
N ASN A 98 10.18 11.01 -17.20
CA ASN A 98 11.17 12.05 -16.96
C ASN A 98 12.32 11.64 -16.04
N GLY A 99 12.50 10.35 -15.77
CA GLY A 99 13.58 9.88 -14.89
C GLY A 99 14.95 9.87 -15.57
N TYR A 100 15.97 10.32 -14.86
CA TYR A 100 17.36 10.21 -15.29
C TYR A 100 18.26 9.72 -14.15
N PHE A 101 19.15 8.77 -14.43
CA PHE A 101 20.28 8.51 -13.54
C PHE A 101 21.31 9.62 -13.66
N GLY A 102 21.85 10.06 -12.55
CA GLY A 102 22.97 10.97 -12.49
C GLY A 102 23.80 10.84 -11.24
N LEU A 103 24.73 11.77 -11.09
CA LEU A 103 25.61 11.88 -9.93
C LEU A 103 25.34 13.20 -9.22
N SER A 104 25.18 13.14 -7.90
CA SER A 104 25.25 14.33 -7.06
C SER A 104 26.69 14.88 -7.02
N GLU A 105 26.85 16.10 -6.47
CA GLU A 105 28.18 16.70 -6.29
C GLU A 105 29.11 15.81 -5.43
N ASP A 106 28.54 15.12 -4.45
CA ASP A 106 29.25 14.19 -3.57
C ASP A 106 29.51 12.80 -4.20
N GLY A 107 29.16 12.61 -5.47
CA GLY A 107 29.34 11.34 -6.18
C GLY A 107 28.33 10.27 -5.77
N ILE A 108 27.16 10.66 -5.26
CA ILE A 108 26.07 9.75 -4.95
C ILE A 108 25.28 9.46 -6.23
N LEU A 109 24.99 8.18 -6.50
CA LEU A 109 24.07 7.81 -7.56
C LEU A 109 22.67 8.28 -7.17
N THR A 110 22.10 9.15 -7.99
CA THR A 110 20.80 9.78 -7.74
C THR A 110 19.95 9.71 -9.00
N ILE A 111 18.65 9.53 -8.81
CA ILE A 111 17.64 9.67 -9.85
C ILE A 111 17.05 11.07 -9.77
N TYR A 112 16.93 11.70 -10.93
CA TYR A 112 16.44 13.06 -11.09
C TYR A 112 15.18 13.10 -11.97
N GLU A 113 14.33 14.09 -11.70
CA GLU A 113 13.22 14.48 -12.56
C GLU A 113 13.72 15.43 -13.66
N GLY A 114 14.09 14.87 -14.81
CA GLY A 114 14.78 15.58 -15.87
C GLY A 114 16.29 15.47 -15.74
N LYS A 115 17.01 16.36 -16.42
CA LYS A 115 18.48 16.36 -16.39
C LYS A 115 19.00 16.63 -14.97
N PRO A 116 20.10 15.97 -14.52
CA PRO A 116 20.61 16.10 -13.16
C PRO A 116 20.88 17.56 -12.75
N LYS A 117 20.22 17.99 -11.67
CA LYS A 117 20.42 19.25 -10.95
C LYS A 117 20.10 19.02 -9.47
N GLU A 118 20.60 19.86 -8.57
CA GLU A 118 20.38 19.63 -7.13
C GLU A 118 18.89 19.70 -6.73
N ASP A 119 18.11 20.55 -7.39
CA ASP A 119 16.72 20.86 -7.06
C ASP A 119 15.70 19.84 -7.57
N ASN A 120 16.10 18.91 -8.44
CA ASN A 120 15.21 17.92 -9.05
C ASN A 120 15.56 16.47 -8.68
N ALA A 121 16.26 16.25 -7.57
CA ALA A 121 16.53 14.92 -7.06
C ALA A 121 15.23 14.23 -6.57
N ILE A 122 14.90 13.08 -7.17
CA ILE A 122 13.79 12.22 -6.74
C ILE A 122 14.25 11.31 -5.60
N GLN A 123 15.38 10.62 -5.82
CA GLN A 123 15.87 9.61 -4.89
C GLN A 123 17.38 9.40 -5.03
N SER A 124 18.07 9.35 -3.90
CA SER A 124 19.49 9.00 -3.82
C SER A 124 19.67 7.57 -3.35
N PHE A 125 20.69 6.89 -3.88
CA PHE A 125 21.00 5.50 -3.60
C PHE A 125 22.28 5.41 -2.76
N TYR A 126 23.41 5.11 -3.40
CA TYR A 126 24.70 4.85 -2.77
C TYR A 126 25.80 5.67 -3.44
N GLN A 127 26.90 5.88 -2.71
CA GLN A 127 28.06 6.59 -3.24
C GLN A 127 28.83 5.70 -4.22
N LEU A 128 29.17 6.26 -5.37
CA LEU A 128 29.99 5.57 -6.37
C LEU A 128 31.48 5.88 -6.17
N ASN A 129 32.32 4.88 -6.42
CA ASN A 129 33.75 5.04 -6.51
C ASN A 129 34.12 5.60 -7.88
N ILE A 130 33.98 6.92 -8.03
CA ILE A 130 34.20 7.63 -9.30
C ILE A 130 35.58 7.34 -9.91
N ASP A 131 36.61 7.13 -9.09
CA ASP A 131 37.96 6.81 -9.54
C ASP A 131 38.04 5.45 -10.25
N LYS A 132 37.11 4.54 -9.95
CA LYS A 132 36.97 3.22 -10.61
C LYS A 132 36.00 3.24 -11.79
N LEU A 133 35.22 4.31 -11.97
CA LEU A 133 34.33 4.43 -13.12
C LEU A 133 35.13 4.78 -14.38
N GLU A 134 34.72 4.20 -15.51
CA GLU A 134 35.21 4.65 -16.80
C GLU A 134 34.84 6.12 -17.02
N SER A 135 35.78 6.93 -17.51
CA SER A 135 35.56 8.38 -17.70
C SER A 135 34.34 8.67 -18.57
N LYS A 136 34.05 7.81 -19.55
CA LYS A 136 32.85 7.92 -20.38
C LYS A 136 31.57 7.77 -19.56
N MET A 137 31.48 6.73 -18.74
CA MET A 137 30.31 6.47 -17.89
C MET A 137 30.11 7.58 -16.86
N ALA A 138 31.19 8.08 -16.24
CA ALA A 138 31.12 9.22 -15.33
C ALA A 138 30.56 10.48 -16.03
N ASN A 139 30.96 10.75 -17.27
CA ASN A 139 30.45 11.88 -18.05
C ASN A 139 28.97 11.68 -18.45
N GLU A 140 28.56 10.45 -18.79
CA GLU A 140 27.16 10.12 -19.10
C GLU A 140 26.25 10.32 -17.89
N LEU A 141 26.70 9.89 -16.70
CA LEU A 141 25.97 10.13 -15.45
C LEU A 141 25.86 11.62 -15.13
N LYS A 142 26.96 12.39 -15.26
CA LYS A 142 26.91 13.85 -15.10
C LYS A 142 25.95 14.51 -16.09
N ALA A 143 25.91 14.02 -17.33
CA ALA A 143 25.00 14.51 -18.35
C ALA A 143 23.55 14.03 -18.17
N GLY A 144 23.31 13.03 -17.32
CA GLY A 144 22.02 12.41 -17.11
C GLY A 144 21.68 11.34 -18.14
N ILE A 145 21.51 10.12 -17.66
CA ILE A 145 21.15 8.94 -18.47
C ILE A 145 19.64 8.69 -18.35
N PRO A 146 18.87 8.79 -19.44
CA PRO A 146 17.41 8.68 -19.38
C PRO A 146 16.96 7.26 -19.01
N ILE A 147 15.93 7.17 -18.17
CA ILE A 147 15.30 5.93 -17.71
C ILE A 147 14.02 5.71 -18.52
N LYS A 148 14.08 4.84 -19.53
CA LYS A 148 12.95 4.67 -20.48
C LYS A 148 12.09 3.44 -20.22
N SER A 149 12.59 2.49 -19.45
CA SER A 149 11.92 1.22 -19.18
C SER A 149 12.52 0.51 -17.98
N LYS A 150 11.78 -0.45 -17.40
CA LYS A 150 12.29 -1.39 -16.39
C LYS A 150 13.61 -2.05 -16.80
N LYS A 151 13.73 -2.50 -18.06
CA LYS A 151 14.95 -3.15 -18.54
C LYS A 151 16.15 -2.22 -18.45
N ASN A 152 15.98 -0.99 -18.90
CA ASN A 152 17.02 0.03 -18.86
C ASN A 152 17.37 0.43 -17.42
N TYR A 153 16.37 0.61 -16.56
CA TYR A 153 16.54 0.84 -15.12
C TYR A 153 17.38 -0.25 -14.46
N LEU A 154 16.97 -1.52 -14.60
CA LEU A 154 17.66 -2.66 -13.98
C LEU A 154 19.07 -2.85 -14.54
N SER A 155 19.27 -2.61 -15.83
CA SER A 155 20.60 -2.70 -16.46
C SER A 155 21.57 -1.73 -15.80
N TRP A 156 21.19 -0.46 -15.68
CA TRP A 156 22.05 0.58 -15.09
C TRP A 156 22.27 0.36 -13.59
N ILE A 157 21.23 0.05 -12.83
CA ILE A 157 21.37 -0.24 -11.39
C ILE A 157 22.34 -1.39 -11.15
N ASN A 158 22.20 -2.51 -11.89
CA ASN A 158 23.08 -3.66 -11.72
C ASN A 158 24.51 -3.37 -12.17
N GLU A 159 24.67 -2.54 -13.20
CA GLU A 159 25.97 -2.13 -13.69
C GLU A 159 26.71 -1.22 -12.70
N LEU A 160 26.03 -0.18 -12.24
CA LEU A 160 26.60 0.84 -11.35
C LEU A 160 26.88 0.31 -9.95
N LYS A 161 26.12 -0.70 -9.51
CA LYS A 161 26.34 -1.37 -8.22
C LYS A 161 27.74 -1.97 -8.07
N ARG A 162 28.40 -2.33 -9.18
CA ARG A 162 29.79 -2.83 -9.14
C ARG A 162 30.80 -1.76 -8.67
N PHE A 163 30.40 -0.50 -8.67
CA PHE A 163 31.22 0.64 -8.27
C PHE A 163 30.74 1.26 -6.95
N GLU A 164 29.81 0.62 -6.24
CA GLU A 164 29.42 1.04 -4.89
C GLU A 164 30.64 1.05 -3.95
N LYS A 165 30.78 2.12 -3.16
CA LYS A 165 31.87 2.26 -2.18
C LYS A 165 31.64 1.42 -0.93
#